data_AF-A0A916YB77-F1
#
_entry.id   AF-A0A916YB77-F1
#
_cell.length_a   1.000
_cell.length_b   1.000
_cell.length_c   1.000
_cell.angle_alpha   90.00
_cell.angle_beta   90.00
_cell.angle_gamma   90.00
#
_symmetry.space_group_name_H-M   'P 1'
#
loop_
_entity.id
_entity.type
_entity.pdbx_description
1 polymer ?
#
loop_
_entity_poly.entity_id
_entity_poly.type
_entity_poly.pdbx_seq_one_letter_code
_entity_poly.pdbx_strand_id
1 'polypeptide(L)'
;MVDASEFSLLPEIETLYHAKRALKRICECNAFAGFALLTVKLDRSALSFEMVTSSWTEDPAAALHHLVETDPQARTQVLGSIAPFRLATDGHATHLDAAVFLPLFCERARGTLLILPGARSLPIGAYGDLHLYALYLFARLTSLLQPRATVTPLAPREIECLRWSAAGKTSSEIAGIIGVSENTVNSYLSSAAQKMNAVNRVQTVAHAIRLGLLG
;
A
#
# COMPACT_ATOMS: atom_id res chain seq x y z
N MET A 1 -17.12 -10.92 -11.40
CA MET A 1 -16.94 -9.71 -12.22
C MET A 1 -17.70 -8.56 -11.60
N VAL A 2 -17.16 -7.35 -11.77
CA VAL A 2 -17.61 -6.14 -11.09
C VAL A 2 -18.39 -5.30 -12.08
N ASP A 3 -19.60 -4.88 -11.70
CA ASP A 3 -20.42 -4.01 -12.53
C ASP A 3 -19.82 -2.60 -12.64
N ALA A 4 -19.96 -1.95 -13.79
CA ALA A 4 -19.42 -0.60 -14.01
C ALA A 4 -19.96 0.43 -13.00
N SER A 5 -21.19 0.25 -12.50
CA SER A 5 -21.79 1.10 -11.48
C SER A 5 -21.03 1.06 -10.15
N GLU A 6 -20.42 -0.07 -9.79
CA GLU A 6 -19.64 -0.18 -8.54
C GLU A 6 -18.42 0.76 -8.56
N PHE A 7 -17.81 1.00 -9.72
CA PHE A 7 -16.70 1.95 -9.85
C PHE A 7 -17.14 3.40 -9.59
N SER A 8 -18.39 3.73 -9.93
CA SER A 8 -18.95 5.07 -9.69
C SER A 8 -19.23 5.33 -8.20
N LEU A 9 -19.35 4.27 -7.39
CA LEU A 9 -19.59 4.35 -5.94
C LEU A 9 -18.30 4.44 -5.12
N LEU A 10 -17.12 4.22 -5.73
CA LEU A 10 -15.83 4.29 -5.02
C LEU A 10 -15.58 5.61 -4.28
N PRO A 11 -15.96 6.80 -4.80
CA PRO A 11 -15.80 8.06 -4.07
C PRO A 11 -16.59 8.12 -2.75
N GLU A 12 -17.72 7.41 -2.66
CA GLU A 12 -18.60 7.36 -1.48
C GLU A 12 -18.06 6.46 -0.36
N ILE A 13 -16.95 5.75 -0.62
CA ILE A 13 -16.28 4.95 0.40
C ILE A 13 -15.47 5.88 1.30
N GLU A 14 -15.98 6.05 2.53
CA GLU A 14 -15.42 6.91 3.57
C GLU A 14 -15.03 6.13 4.83
N THR A 15 -15.48 4.88 4.94
CA THR A 15 -15.29 4.04 6.13
C THR A 15 -14.98 2.59 5.74
N LEU A 16 -14.40 1.83 6.68
CA LEU A 16 -14.25 0.38 6.55
C LEU A 16 -15.59 -0.35 6.37
N TYR A 17 -16.68 0.21 6.91
CA TYR A 17 -18.02 -0.34 6.75
C TYR A 17 -18.49 -0.23 5.29
N HIS A 18 -18.31 0.92 4.63
CA HIS A 18 -18.64 1.08 3.21
C HIS A 18 -17.86 0.10 2.34
N ALA A 19 -16.56 -0.05 2.60
CA ALA A 19 -15.71 -1.00 1.89
C ALA A 19 -16.17 -2.45 2.09
N LYS A 20 -16.42 -2.86 3.34
CA LYS A 20 -16.93 -4.21 3.65
C LYS A 20 -18.25 -4.48 2.94
N ARG A 21 -19.16 -3.51 2.94
CA ARG A 21 -20.47 -3.62 2.27
C ARG A 21 -20.32 -3.79 0.76
N ALA A 22 -19.44 -3.02 0.12
CA ALA A 22 -19.19 -3.12 -1.31
C ALA A 22 -18.60 -4.48 -1.70
N LEU A 23 -17.59 -4.96 -0.96
CA LEU A 23 -17.01 -6.30 -1.18
C LEU A 23 -18.05 -7.41 -0.96
N LYS A 24 -18.94 -7.25 0.02
CA LYS A 24 -20.05 -8.20 0.24
C LYS A 24 -21.01 -8.26 -0.95
N ARG A 25 -21.44 -7.10 -1.50
CA ARG A 25 -22.26 -7.05 -2.71
C ARG A 25 -21.59 -7.74 -3.89
N ILE A 26 -20.29 -7.46 -4.10
CA ILE A 26 -19.51 -8.10 -5.16
C ILE A 26 -19.48 -9.61 -4.99
N CYS A 27 -19.26 -10.12 -3.77
CA CYS A 27 -19.31 -11.55 -3.52
C CYS A 27 -20.69 -12.15 -3.80
N GLU A 28 -21.76 -11.51 -3.36
CA GLU A 28 -23.15 -11.95 -3.62
C GLU A 28 -23.46 -12.00 -5.12
N CYS A 29 -23.12 -10.94 -5.87
CA CYS A 29 -23.35 -10.87 -7.32
C CYS A 29 -22.58 -11.94 -8.12
N ASN A 30 -21.49 -12.47 -7.54
CA ASN A 30 -20.61 -13.43 -8.18
C ASN A 30 -20.67 -14.83 -7.57
N ALA A 31 -21.55 -15.04 -6.58
CA ALA A 31 -21.60 -16.25 -5.78
C ALA A 31 -20.23 -16.68 -5.23
N PHE A 32 -19.40 -15.72 -4.80
CA PHE A 32 -18.17 -16.01 -4.07
C PHE A 32 -18.51 -16.39 -2.62
N ALA A 33 -17.83 -17.41 -2.09
CA ALA A 33 -18.07 -17.90 -0.73
C ALA A 33 -17.56 -16.93 0.34
N GLY A 34 -16.61 -16.05 0.00
CA GLY A 34 -16.13 -15.04 0.92
C GLY A 34 -14.97 -14.20 0.40
N PHE A 35 -14.59 -13.20 1.19
CA PHE A 35 -13.45 -12.33 0.92
C PHE A 35 -12.67 -11.99 2.19
N ALA A 36 -11.38 -11.69 2.03
CA ALA A 36 -10.57 -11.07 3.06
C ALA A 36 -9.63 -10.04 2.44
N LEU A 37 -9.65 -8.81 2.96
CA LEU A 37 -8.74 -7.74 2.56
C LEU A 37 -7.69 -7.55 3.65
N LEU A 38 -6.43 -7.70 3.28
CA LEU A 38 -5.29 -7.63 4.19
C LEU A 38 -4.30 -6.55 3.72
N THR A 39 -3.63 -5.88 4.65
CA THR A 39 -2.37 -5.19 4.36
C THR A 39 -1.21 -6.16 4.51
N VAL A 40 -0.14 -5.91 3.75
CA VAL A 40 1.09 -6.71 3.76
C VAL A 40 2.24 -5.78 4.12
N LYS A 41 2.97 -6.11 5.19
CA LYS A 41 4.15 -5.35 5.64
C LYS A 41 5.39 -6.22 5.52
N LEU A 42 6.48 -5.62 5.07
CA LEU A 42 7.79 -6.25 5.00
C LEU A 42 8.79 -5.39 5.79
N ASP A 43 9.16 -5.83 6.99
CA ASP A 43 10.13 -5.14 7.86
C ASP A 43 11.38 -5.99 8.06
N ARG A 44 12.54 -5.53 7.57
CA ARG A 44 13.85 -6.20 7.73
C ARG A 44 13.83 -7.72 7.44
N SER A 45 12.98 -8.16 6.51
CA SER A 45 12.69 -9.56 6.11
C SER A 45 11.55 -10.26 6.85
N ALA A 46 10.97 -9.71 7.91
CA ALA A 46 9.73 -10.21 8.50
C ALA A 46 8.54 -9.80 7.63
N LEU A 47 7.71 -10.78 7.26
CA LEU A 47 6.49 -10.56 6.48
C LEU A 47 5.30 -10.68 7.42
N SER A 48 4.52 -9.61 7.57
CA SER A 48 3.33 -9.61 8.43
C SER A 48 2.09 -9.15 7.68
N PHE A 49 0.93 -9.58 8.18
CA PHE A 49 -0.36 -9.32 7.58
C PHE A 49 -1.29 -8.73 8.64
N GLU A 50 -1.98 -7.64 8.28
CA GLU A 50 -3.01 -7.07 9.16
C GLU A 50 -4.35 -7.06 8.42
N MET A 51 -5.37 -7.58 9.08
CA MET A 51 -6.71 -7.63 8.53
C MET A 51 -7.32 -6.22 8.45
N VAL A 52 -7.70 -5.81 7.24
CA VAL A 52 -8.49 -4.59 7.01
C VAL A 52 -9.96 -4.89 7.23
N THR A 53 -10.46 -5.94 6.57
CA THR A 53 -11.83 -6.44 6.72
C THR A 53 -11.96 -7.83 6.12
N SER A 54 -12.88 -8.65 6.63
CA SER A 54 -13.11 -10.01 6.14
C SER A 54 -14.58 -10.41 6.29
N SER A 55 -15.02 -11.34 5.46
CA SER A 55 -16.27 -12.09 5.61
C SER A 55 -16.06 -13.51 6.14
N TRP A 56 -14.81 -13.94 6.33
CA TRP A 56 -14.48 -15.28 6.82
C TRP A 56 -14.74 -15.38 8.33
N THR A 57 -15.01 -16.60 8.80
CA THR A 57 -15.20 -16.89 10.22
C THR A 57 -13.89 -16.95 10.99
N GLU A 58 -12.88 -17.56 10.38
CA GLU A 58 -11.51 -17.62 10.90
C GLU A 58 -10.70 -16.37 10.54
N ASP A 59 -9.53 -16.23 11.17
CA ASP A 59 -8.61 -15.13 10.91
C ASP A 59 -7.69 -15.44 9.71
N PRO A 60 -7.95 -14.87 8.52
CA PRO A 60 -7.12 -15.07 7.33
C PRO A 60 -5.70 -14.52 7.48
N ALA A 61 -5.49 -13.48 8.31
CA ALA A 61 -4.18 -12.89 8.49
C ALA A 61 -3.27 -13.84 9.28
N ALA A 62 -3.78 -14.42 10.36
CA ALA A 62 -3.06 -15.41 11.15
C ALA A 62 -2.75 -16.68 10.34
N ALA A 63 -3.73 -17.18 9.57
CA ALA A 63 -3.54 -18.34 8.70
C ALA A 63 -2.46 -18.08 7.63
N LEU A 64 -2.48 -16.91 6.99
CA LEU A 64 -1.50 -16.55 5.97
C LEU A 64 -0.11 -16.34 6.58
N HIS A 65 -0.02 -15.77 7.78
CA HIS A 65 1.24 -15.63 8.51
C HIS A 65 1.90 -16.98 8.76
N HIS A 66 1.15 -17.92 9.32
CA HIS A 66 1.65 -19.28 9.56
C HIS A 66 2.11 -19.95 8.26
N LEU A 67 1.32 -19.83 7.17
CA LEU A 67 1.65 -20.44 5.89
C LEU A 67 2.97 -19.91 5.30
N VAL A 68 3.21 -18.59 5.28
CA VAL A 68 4.44 -18.04 4.69
C VAL A 68 5.68 -18.24 5.58
N GLU A 69 5.49 -18.58 6.85
CA GLU A 69 6.57 -18.99 7.76
C GLU A 69 6.98 -20.45 7.53
N THR A 70 6.02 -21.33 7.24
CA THR A 70 6.27 -22.76 7.06
C THR A 70 6.54 -23.16 5.61
N ASP A 71 6.12 -22.36 4.63
CA ASP A 71 6.26 -22.62 3.20
C ASP A 71 7.01 -21.47 2.47
N PRO A 72 8.31 -21.68 2.14
CA PRO A 72 9.11 -20.72 1.37
C PRO A 72 8.58 -20.44 -0.05
N GLN A 73 7.89 -21.39 -0.68
CA GLN A 73 7.31 -21.19 -2.01
C GLN A 73 6.10 -20.27 -1.92
N ALA A 74 5.19 -20.54 -0.98
CA ALA A 74 4.05 -19.65 -0.71
C ALA A 74 4.53 -18.23 -0.38
N ARG A 75 5.56 -18.10 0.47
CA ARG A 75 6.19 -16.81 0.78
C ARG A 75 6.69 -16.10 -0.48
N THR A 76 7.43 -16.80 -1.33
CA THR A 76 8.00 -16.24 -2.56
C THR A 76 6.89 -15.79 -3.51
N GLN A 77 5.83 -16.58 -3.63
CA GLN A 77 4.70 -16.27 -4.51
C GLN A 77 3.89 -15.07 -4.01
N VAL A 78 3.60 -15.00 -2.70
CA VAL A 78 2.92 -13.85 -2.07
C VAL A 78 3.73 -12.57 -2.24
N LEU A 79 5.07 -12.64 -2.17
CA LEU A 79 5.95 -11.48 -2.32
C LEU A 79 6.22 -11.08 -3.78
N GLY A 80 6.26 -12.03 -4.71
CA GLY A 80 6.67 -11.79 -6.09
C GLY A 80 5.53 -11.59 -7.09
N SER A 81 4.32 -12.07 -6.77
CA SER A 81 3.20 -12.02 -7.72
C SER A 81 2.59 -10.63 -7.83
N ILE A 82 2.38 -10.18 -9.07
CA ILE A 82 1.73 -8.91 -9.40
C ILE A 82 0.34 -9.08 -10.04
N ALA A 83 0.05 -10.28 -10.55
CA ALA A 83 -1.24 -10.66 -11.14
C ALA A 83 -1.99 -11.60 -10.19
N PRO A 84 -3.31 -11.80 -10.39
CA PRO A 84 -4.06 -12.74 -9.57
C PRO A 84 -3.47 -14.16 -9.65
N PHE A 85 -3.43 -14.87 -8.53
CA PHE A 85 -2.87 -16.22 -8.47
C PHE A 85 -3.59 -17.10 -7.42
N ARG A 86 -3.31 -18.40 -7.45
CA ARG A 86 -3.66 -19.33 -6.37
C ARG A 86 -2.38 -19.90 -5.79
N LEU A 87 -2.38 -20.13 -4.48
CA LEU A 87 -1.31 -20.90 -3.85
C LEU A 87 -1.51 -22.38 -4.15
N ALA A 88 -0.44 -23.06 -4.52
CA ALA A 88 -0.40 -24.51 -4.41
C ALA A 88 0.14 -24.79 -3.01
N THR A 89 -0.71 -25.26 -2.09
CA THR A 89 -0.22 -25.77 -0.81
C THR A 89 -0.49 -27.26 -0.72
N ASP A 90 0.27 -27.94 0.14
CA ASP A 90 0.14 -29.38 0.39
C ASP A 90 -1.11 -29.75 1.21
N GLY A 91 -2.22 -28.98 1.09
CA GLY A 91 -3.52 -29.27 1.70
C GLY A 91 -3.65 -28.90 3.18
N HIS A 92 -2.72 -28.11 3.72
CA HIS A 92 -2.70 -27.73 5.14
C HIS A 92 -3.50 -26.45 5.44
N ALA A 93 -3.98 -25.72 4.42
CA ALA A 93 -4.67 -24.44 4.58
C ALA A 93 -5.95 -24.38 3.73
N THR A 94 -6.94 -25.20 4.09
CA THR A 94 -8.15 -25.50 3.28
C THR A 94 -8.85 -24.30 2.61
N HIS A 95 -8.94 -23.14 3.28
CA HIS A 95 -9.51 -21.93 2.68
C HIS A 95 -8.49 -21.11 1.86
N LEU A 96 -7.23 -21.02 2.29
CA LEU A 96 -6.19 -20.32 1.52
C LEU A 96 -5.87 -21.05 0.20
N ASP A 97 -5.97 -22.38 0.18
CA ASP A 97 -5.71 -23.22 -0.99
C ASP A 97 -6.75 -22.99 -2.09
N ALA A 98 -8.00 -22.77 -1.67
CA ALA A 98 -9.10 -22.46 -2.56
C ALA A 98 -9.11 -20.98 -2.98
N ALA A 99 -8.48 -20.11 -2.20
CA ALA A 99 -8.54 -18.67 -2.40
C ALA A 99 -7.76 -18.21 -3.64
N VAL A 100 -8.31 -17.21 -4.31
CA VAL A 100 -7.61 -16.41 -5.31
C VAL A 100 -7.05 -15.18 -4.64
N PHE A 101 -5.75 -14.98 -4.78
CA PHE A 101 -5.00 -13.85 -4.27
C PHE A 101 -4.98 -12.77 -5.34
N LEU A 102 -5.41 -11.55 -5.00
CA LEU A 102 -5.39 -10.39 -5.87
C LEU A 102 -4.40 -9.38 -5.25
N PRO A 103 -3.13 -9.35 -5.70
CA PRO A 103 -2.08 -8.50 -5.12
C PRO A 103 -2.39 -7.01 -5.26
N LEU A 104 -2.39 -6.26 -4.16
CA LEU A 104 -2.73 -4.83 -4.19
C LEU A 104 -1.49 -3.99 -3.90
N PHE A 105 -1.19 -3.06 -4.79
CA PHE A 105 -0.07 -2.14 -4.64
C PHE A 105 -0.58 -0.72 -4.88
N CYS A 106 -0.36 0.16 -3.90
CA CYS A 106 -0.44 1.60 -4.10
C CYS A 106 0.86 2.23 -3.61
N GLU A 107 1.08 3.51 -3.94
CA GLU A 107 2.31 4.23 -3.56
C GLU A 107 2.67 4.11 -2.07
N ARG A 108 1.67 3.93 -1.20
CA ARG A 108 1.80 4.05 0.24
C ARG A 108 1.61 2.76 1.01
N ALA A 109 1.17 1.69 0.36
CA ALA A 109 0.89 0.41 1.02
C ALA A 109 0.87 -0.75 0.03
N ARG A 110 1.16 -1.93 0.57
CA ARG A 110 0.94 -3.21 -0.08
C ARG A 110 -0.19 -3.93 0.64
N GLY A 111 -1.00 -4.67 -0.12
CA GLY A 111 -2.10 -5.46 0.39
C GLY A 111 -2.38 -6.67 -0.49
N THR A 112 -3.39 -7.43 -0.11
CA THR A 112 -3.96 -8.48 -0.96
C THR A 112 -5.45 -8.60 -0.67
N LEU A 113 -6.26 -8.77 -1.71
CA LEU A 113 -7.64 -9.22 -1.57
C LEU A 113 -7.66 -10.72 -1.85
N LEU A 114 -8.10 -11.50 -0.87
CA LEU A 114 -8.36 -12.91 -0.99
C LEU A 114 -9.83 -13.11 -1.33
N ILE A 115 -10.11 -13.92 -2.35
CA ILE A 115 -11.46 -14.31 -2.74
C ILE A 115 -11.59 -15.82 -2.63
N LEU A 116 -12.52 -16.30 -1.81
CA LEU A 116 -12.96 -17.69 -1.84
C LEU A 116 -13.97 -17.86 -2.97
N PRO A 117 -13.64 -18.58 -4.06
CA PRO A 117 -14.61 -18.91 -5.08
C PRO A 117 -15.76 -19.72 -4.46
N GLY A 118 -16.98 -19.54 -4.95
CA GLY A 118 -18.08 -20.45 -4.62
C GLY A 118 -18.05 -21.72 -5.46
N ALA A 119 -19.22 -22.30 -5.70
CA ALA A 119 -19.36 -23.55 -6.47
C ALA A 119 -18.77 -23.49 -7.88
N ARG A 120 -18.65 -22.29 -8.47
CA ARG A 120 -18.05 -22.08 -9.78
C ARG A 120 -16.63 -21.54 -9.64
N SER A 121 -15.65 -22.38 -10.00
CA SER A 121 -14.27 -21.92 -10.18
C SER A 121 -14.17 -21.10 -11.47
N LEU A 122 -13.58 -19.92 -11.38
CA LEU A 122 -13.29 -19.06 -12.52
C LEU A 122 -11.81 -19.17 -12.91
N PRO A 123 -11.47 -19.03 -14.20
CA PRO A 123 -10.08 -18.91 -14.62
C PRO A 123 -9.48 -17.62 -14.07
N ILE A 124 -8.16 -17.62 -13.89
CA ILE A 124 -7.45 -16.52 -13.22
C ILE A 124 -7.67 -15.15 -13.89
N GLY A 125 -7.79 -15.13 -15.22
CA GLY A 125 -8.03 -13.91 -15.99
C GLY A 125 -9.42 -13.29 -15.79
N ALA A 126 -10.41 -14.06 -15.33
CA ALA A 126 -11.76 -13.55 -15.07
C ALA A 126 -11.84 -12.65 -13.83
N TYR A 127 -10.75 -12.55 -13.05
CA TYR A 127 -10.64 -11.68 -11.89
C TYR A 127 -10.11 -10.28 -12.25
N GLY A 128 -9.84 -9.97 -13.52
CA GLY A 128 -9.27 -8.69 -13.95
C GLY A 128 -10.02 -7.46 -13.44
N ASP A 129 -11.33 -7.36 -13.71
CA ASP A 129 -12.14 -6.21 -13.27
C ASP A 129 -12.23 -6.11 -11.74
N LEU A 130 -12.25 -7.27 -11.07
CA LEU A 130 -12.24 -7.30 -9.61
C LEU A 130 -10.91 -6.83 -9.04
N HIS A 131 -9.80 -7.21 -9.68
CA HIS A 131 -8.48 -6.77 -9.28
C HIS A 131 -8.33 -5.26 -9.46
N LEU A 132 -8.80 -4.72 -10.59
CA LEU A 132 -8.83 -3.28 -10.82
C LEU A 132 -9.69 -2.54 -9.78
N TYR A 133 -10.90 -3.04 -9.52
CA TYR A 133 -11.77 -2.48 -8.48
C TYR A 133 -11.10 -2.51 -7.09
N ALA A 134 -10.48 -3.65 -6.74
CA ALA A 134 -9.78 -3.82 -5.46
C ALA A 134 -8.58 -2.88 -5.33
N LEU A 135 -7.84 -2.60 -6.41
CA LEU A 135 -6.76 -1.61 -6.43
C LEU A 135 -7.29 -0.21 -6.09
N TYR A 136 -8.38 0.21 -6.72
CA TYR A 136 -8.98 1.52 -6.44
C TYR A 136 -9.56 1.61 -5.01
N LEU A 137 -10.28 0.57 -4.58
CA LEU A 137 -10.80 0.47 -3.22
C LEU A 137 -9.66 0.57 -2.18
N PHE A 138 -8.58 -0.16 -2.40
CA PHE A 138 -7.45 -0.19 -1.48
C PHE A 138 -6.69 1.13 -1.44
N ALA A 139 -6.49 1.78 -2.60
CA ALA A 139 -5.95 3.14 -2.67
C ALA A 139 -6.82 4.13 -1.90
N ARG A 140 -8.16 4.04 -2.02
CA ARG A 140 -9.10 4.88 -1.26
C ARG A 140 -9.00 4.63 0.24
N LEU A 141 -9.05 3.39 0.69
CA LEU A 141 -8.95 3.04 2.11
C LEU A 141 -7.63 3.48 2.74
N THR A 142 -6.51 3.23 2.06
CA THR A 142 -5.17 3.62 2.55
C THR A 142 -5.03 5.15 2.66
N SER A 143 -5.70 5.91 1.79
CA SER A 143 -5.76 7.38 1.89
C SER A 143 -6.58 7.88 3.10
N LEU A 144 -7.56 7.11 3.57
CA LEU A 144 -8.44 7.47 4.69
C LEU A 144 -7.88 7.02 6.05
N LEU A 145 -7.24 5.85 6.08
CA LEU A 145 -6.78 5.21 7.32
C LEU A 145 -5.42 5.70 7.79
N GLN A 146 -4.62 6.28 6.89
CA GLN A 146 -3.40 6.94 7.32
C GLN A 146 -3.77 8.26 7.99
N PRO A 147 -3.15 8.60 9.14
CA PRO A 147 -3.20 9.97 9.63
C PRO A 147 -2.79 10.86 8.45
N ARG A 148 -3.58 11.88 8.13
CA ARG A 148 -3.06 13.01 7.36
C ARG A 148 -1.85 13.46 8.17
N ALA A 149 -0.66 13.03 7.76
CA ALA A 149 0.55 13.64 8.25
C ALA A 149 0.30 15.11 7.97
N THR A 150 0.21 15.91 9.03
CA THR A 150 0.19 17.36 8.96
C THR A 150 1.58 17.75 8.48
N VAL A 151 1.92 17.36 7.25
CA VAL A 151 3.14 17.75 6.57
C VAL A 151 2.91 19.23 6.35
N THR A 152 3.54 20.03 7.21
CA THR A 152 3.65 21.45 6.93
C THR A 152 4.35 21.54 5.58
N PRO A 153 3.69 22.08 4.54
CA PRO A 153 4.24 22.05 3.21
C PRO A 153 5.60 22.75 3.20
N LEU A 154 6.56 22.14 2.51
CA LEU A 154 7.84 22.78 2.30
C LEU A 154 7.67 23.96 1.35
N ALA A 155 8.34 25.07 1.65
CA ALA A 155 8.41 26.21 0.76
C ALA A 155 9.25 25.87 -0.48
N PRO A 156 9.04 26.53 -1.63
CA PRO A 156 9.80 26.25 -2.85
C PRO A 156 11.32 26.31 -2.66
N ARG A 157 11.81 27.29 -1.88
CA ARG A 157 13.25 27.42 -1.57
C ARG A 157 13.78 26.30 -0.68
N GLU A 158 12.96 25.76 0.21
CA GLU A 158 13.32 24.61 1.04
C GLU A 158 13.48 23.36 0.17
N ILE A 159 12.54 23.13 -0.77
CA ILE A 159 12.61 22.03 -1.74
C ILE A 159 13.83 22.19 -2.64
N GLU A 160 14.10 23.39 -3.14
CA GLU A 160 15.25 23.69 -3.98
C GLU A 160 16.58 23.40 -3.27
N CYS A 161 16.75 23.86 -2.02
CA CYS A 161 17.93 23.53 -1.22
C CYS A 161 18.06 22.02 -0.96
N LEU A 162 16.94 21.33 -0.69
CA LEU A 162 16.95 19.87 -0.48
C LEU A 162 17.31 19.10 -1.75
N ARG A 163 16.87 19.55 -2.94
CA ARG A 163 17.25 18.93 -4.23
C ARG A 163 18.75 18.98 -4.45
N TRP A 164 19.38 20.14 -4.28
CA TRP A 164 20.83 20.25 -4.41
C TRP A 164 21.58 19.51 -3.31
N SER A 165 21.05 19.52 -2.08
CA SER A 165 21.60 18.71 -1.00
C SER A 165 21.53 17.21 -1.29
N ALA A 166 20.46 16.72 -1.94
CA ALA A 166 20.32 15.33 -2.37
C ALA A 166 21.31 14.98 -3.50
N ALA A 167 21.66 15.95 -4.34
CA ALA A 167 22.72 15.84 -5.34
C ALA A 167 24.15 15.95 -4.75
N GLY A 168 24.29 16.02 -3.41
CA GLY A 168 25.58 16.03 -2.73
C GLY A 168 26.25 17.40 -2.59
N LYS A 169 25.53 18.49 -2.87
CA LYS A 169 26.09 19.85 -2.76
C LYS A 169 26.20 20.33 -1.32
N THR A 170 27.29 21.04 -1.03
CA THR A 170 27.52 21.75 0.23
C THR A 170 26.69 23.03 0.31
N SER A 171 26.47 23.59 1.51
CA SER A 171 25.68 24.81 1.67
C SER A 171 26.25 25.99 0.87
N SER A 172 27.58 26.09 0.79
CA SER A 172 28.29 27.11 0.01
C SER A 172 28.06 26.95 -1.51
N GLU A 173 28.13 25.72 -2.02
CA GLU A 173 27.81 25.46 -3.43
C GLU A 173 26.34 25.76 -3.74
N ILE A 174 25.42 25.34 -2.87
CA ILE A 174 23.97 25.60 -3.02
C ILE A 174 23.71 27.11 -3.04
N ALA A 175 24.35 27.85 -2.13
CA ALA A 175 24.26 29.30 -2.05
C ALA A 175 24.68 29.96 -3.38
N GLY A 176 25.79 29.50 -3.96
CA GLY A 176 26.25 29.92 -5.29
C GLY A 176 25.26 29.58 -6.41
N ILE A 177 24.62 28.41 -6.36
CA ILE A 177 23.67 27.97 -7.38
C ILE A 177 22.37 28.78 -7.36
N ILE A 178 21.79 29.02 -6.17
CA ILE A 178 20.45 29.62 -6.04
C ILE A 178 20.47 31.14 -5.77
N GLY A 179 21.67 31.73 -5.61
CA GLY A 179 21.87 33.17 -5.47
C GLY A 179 21.53 33.74 -4.09
N VAL A 180 21.85 33.02 -3.01
CA VAL A 180 21.63 33.47 -1.62
C VAL A 180 22.88 33.24 -0.76
N SER A 181 22.87 33.67 0.50
CA SER A 181 23.99 33.39 1.41
C SER A 181 23.99 31.94 1.92
N GLU A 182 25.15 31.42 2.29
CA GLU A 182 25.27 30.10 2.94
C GLU A 182 24.40 30.00 4.20
N ASN A 183 24.31 31.08 4.98
CA ASN A 183 23.46 31.14 6.16
C ASN A 183 21.97 31.03 5.81
N THR A 184 21.55 31.63 4.69
CA THR A 184 20.17 31.51 4.18
C THR A 184 19.87 30.07 3.76
N VAL A 185 20.80 29.38 3.09
CA VAL A 185 20.67 27.95 2.76
C VAL A 185 20.53 27.11 4.03
N ASN A 186 21.37 27.35 5.04
CA ASN A 186 21.30 26.65 6.31
C ASN A 186 19.95 26.88 7.02
N SER A 187 19.42 28.10 6.94
CA SER A 187 18.09 28.43 7.47
C SER A 187 16.97 27.67 6.75
N TYR A 188 16.97 27.62 5.42
CA TYR A 188 15.98 26.84 4.66
C TYR A 188 16.05 25.35 5.00
N LEU A 189 17.25 24.78 5.09
CA LEU A 189 17.43 23.36 5.41
C LEU A 189 17.06 23.04 6.86
N SER A 190 17.32 23.95 7.80
CA SER A 190 16.87 23.83 9.18
C SER A 190 15.34 23.90 9.30
N SER A 191 14.70 24.82 8.57
CA SER A 191 13.24 24.93 8.55
C SER A 191 12.61 23.67 7.97
N ALA A 192 13.16 23.15 6.87
CA ALA A 192 12.72 21.89 6.27
C ALA A 192 12.86 20.70 7.23
N ALA A 193 14.00 20.59 7.92
CA ALA A 193 14.24 19.55 8.92
C ALA A 193 13.22 19.60 10.06
N GLN A 194 12.92 20.81 10.56
CA GLN A 194 11.90 21.02 11.60
C GLN A 194 10.49 20.62 11.11
N LYS A 195 10.09 21.06 9.91
CA LYS A 195 8.78 20.70 9.31
C LYS A 195 8.63 19.19 9.09
N MET A 196 9.74 18.50 8.84
CA MET A 196 9.77 17.05 8.62
C MET A 196 10.07 16.23 9.88
N ASN A 197 10.23 16.88 11.05
CA ASN A 197 10.64 16.24 12.29
C ASN A 197 11.91 15.37 12.12
N ALA A 198 12.89 15.87 11.38
CA ALA A 198 14.16 15.21 11.12
C ALA A 198 15.27 15.82 11.96
N VAL A 199 16.19 14.99 12.48
CA VAL A 199 17.26 15.42 13.38
C VAL A 199 18.52 15.89 12.63
N ASN A 200 18.63 15.63 11.33
CA ASN A 200 19.75 16.09 10.52
C ASN A 200 19.42 16.20 9.02
N ARG A 201 20.32 16.83 8.26
CA ARG A 201 20.18 17.04 6.81
C ARG A 201 19.98 15.73 6.04
N VAL A 202 20.74 14.69 6.35
CA VAL A 202 20.65 13.39 5.65
C VAL A 202 19.28 12.75 5.87
N GLN A 203 18.80 12.74 7.11
CA GLN A 203 17.46 12.26 7.44
C GLN A 203 16.39 13.11 6.77
N THR A 204 16.56 14.44 6.70
CA THR A 204 15.62 15.35 6.04
C THR A 204 15.52 15.04 4.54
N VAL A 205 16.65 14.91 3.85
CA VAL A 205 16.70 14.49 2.44
C VAL A 205 16.05 13.13 2.25
N ALA A 206 16.36 12.15 3.10
CA ALA A 206 15.78 10.81 3.02
C ALA A 206 14.25 10.82 3.23
N HIS A 207 13.72 11.66 4.13
CA HIS A 207 12.27 11.85 4.29
C HIS A 207 11.66 12.48 3.05
N ALA A 208 12.26 13.54 2.53
CA ALA A 208 11.78 14.24 1.35
C ALA A 208 11.72 13.33 0.10
N ILE A 209 12.71 12.44 -0.08
CA ILE A 209 12.69 11.42 -1.13
C ILE A 209 11.57 10.40 -0.91
N ARG A 210 11.42 9.84 0.31
CA ARG A 210 10.37 8.87 0.62
C ARG A 210 8.96 9.43 0.44
N LEU A 211 8.79 10.73 0.64
CA LEU A 211 7.52 11.44 0.43
C LEU A 211 7.31 11.87 -1.04
N GLY A 212 8.25 11.59 -1.94
CA GLY A 212 8.15 11.96 -3.35
C GLY A 212 8.31 13.46 -3.63
N LEU A 213 8.87 14.23 -2.70
CA LEU A 213 8.98 15.70 -2.81
C LEU A 213 10.19 16.16 -3.66
N LEU A 214 11.17 15.27 -3.87
CA LEU A 214 12.40 15.56 -4.61
C LEU A 214 12.48 14.83 -5.97
N GLY A 215 11.37 14.23 -6.41
CA GLY A 215 11.21 13.61 -7.74
C GLY A 215 10.75 14.58 -8.81
#